data_AF-A0A656GL30-F1
#
_entry.id   AF-A0A656GL30-F1
#
_cell.length_a   1.000
_cell.length_b   1.000
_cell.length_c   1.000
_cell.angle_alpha   90.00
_cell.angle_beta   90.00
_cell.angle_gamma   90.00
#
_symmetry.space_group_name_H-M   'P 1'
#
loop_
_entity.id
_entity.type
_entity.pdbx_description
1 polymer ?
#
loop_
_entity_poly.entity_id
_entity_poly.type
_entity_poly.pdbx_seq_one_letter_code
_entity_poly.pdbx_strand_id
1 'polypeptide(L)' 'WFNLYGPTEAAIDVTHWTCTPDDALSVPIGRPIDNLKIHILDDGLLPAAQGVAAELYLGGVGLARGYH' A
#
# COMPACT_ATOMS: atom_id res chain seq x y z
N TRP A 1 6.70 -3.84 -17.13
CA TRP A 1 5.50 -4.40 -16.48
C TRP A 1 5.31 -3.68 -15.16
N PHE A 2 4.06 -3.48 -14.74
CA PHE A 2 3.75 -2.84 -13.46
C PHE A 2 2.98 -3.81 -12.58
N ASN A 3 3.28 -3.78 -11.29
CA ASN A 3 2.44 -4.38 -10.27
C ASN A 3 1.70 -3.26 -9.55
N LEU A 4 0.38 -3.37 -9.47
CA LEU A 4 -0.50 -2.41 -8.84
C LEU A 4 -1.26 -3.11 -7.73
N TYR A 5 -1.49 -2.40 -6.63
CA TYR A 5 -2.23 -2.93 -5.51
C TYR A 5 -3.13 -1.85 -4.94
N GLY A 6 -4.38 -2.20 -4.70
CA GLY A 6 -5.27 -1.46 -3.83
C GLY A 6 -6.58 -2.21 -3.57
N PRO A 7 -7.24 -1.92 -2.45
CA PRO A 7 -8.58 -2.43 -2.17
C PRO A 7 -9.65 -1.56 -2.84
N THR A 8 -10.87 -2.09 -2.95
CA THR A 8 -12.03 -1.37 -3.50
C THR A 8 -12.31 -0.07 -2.75
N GLU A 9 -12.05 -0.07 -1.45
CA GLU A 9 -12.25 1.03 -0.51
C GLU A 9 -11.31 2.23 -0.75
N ALA A 10 -10.30 2.09 -1.61
CA ALA A 10 -9.32 3.14 -1.89
C ALA A 10 -9.16 3.45 -3.39
N ALA A 11 -10.25 3.28 -4.16
CA ALA A 11 -10.34 3.62 -5.58
C ALA A 11 -9.38 2.82 -6.49
N ILE A 12 -9.48 1.49 -6.41
CA ILE A 12 -8.81 0.49 -7.26
C ILE A 12 -7.35 0.26 -6.87
N ASP A 13 -6.46 1.22 -7.12
CA ASP A 13 -5.01 1.06 -6.88
C ASP A 13 -4.47 2.20 -6.01
N VAL A 14 -3.61 1.86 -5.05
CA VAL A 14 -3.00 2.82 -4.11
C VAL A 14 -1.48 2.80 -4.12
N THR A 15 -0.86 1.70 -4.53
CA THR A 15 0.58 1.61 -4.72
C THR A 15 0.94 1.06 -6.08
N HIS A 16 2.14 1.41 -6.54
CA HIS A 16 2.69 0.90 -7.80
C HIS A 16 4.15 0.47 -7.64
N TRP A 17 4.54 -0.55 -8.42
CA TRP A 17 5.91 -1.00 -8.59
C TRP A 17 6.25 -1.20 -10.06
N THR A 18 7.43 -0.71 -10.47
CA THR A 18 7.99 -1.01 -11.78
C THR A 18 8.77 -2.32 -11.69
N CYS A 19 8.23 -3.41 -12.23
CA CYS A 19 8.85 -4.73 -12.09
C CYS A 19 10.19 -4.79 -12.82
N THR A 20 11.15 -5.47 -12.19
CA THR A 20 12.50 -5.71 -12.70
C THR A 20 12.81 -7.21 -12.74
N PRO A 21 13.83 -7.66 -13.50
CA PRO A 21 14.27 -9.06 -13.47
C PRO A 21 14.72 -9.56 -12.09
N ASP A 22 15.07 -8.65 -11.17
CA ASP A 22 15.52 -8.99 -9.82
C ASP A 22 14.36 -9.35 -8.87
N ASP A 23 13.10 -9.10 -9.26
CA ASP A 23 11.89 -9.41 -8.49
C ASP A 23 11.51 -10.91 -8.59
N ALA A 24 12.48 -11.81 -8.32
CA ALA A 24 12.40 -13.22 -8.71
C ALA A 24 11.48 -14.10 -7.84
N LEU A 25 11.35 -13.81 -6.54
CA LEU A 25 10.54 -14.62 -5.60
C LEU A 25 9.16 -14.01 -5.33
N SER A 26 9.06 -12.69 -5.30
CA SER A 26 7.82 -11.95 -5.10
C SER A 26 8.00 -10.53 -5.60
N VAL A 27 6.99 -9.98 -6.27
CA VAL A 27 7.01 -8.60 -6.74
C VAL A 27 6.44 -7.69 -5.65
N PRO A 28 7.16 -6.65 -5.20
CA PRO A 28 6.64 -5.69 -4.23
C PRO A 28 5.34 -5.03 -4.71
N ILE A 29 4.47 -4.64 -3.77
CA ILE A 29 3.34 -3.75 -4.06
C ILE A 29 3.79 -2.29 -4.28
N GLY A 30 5.01 -1.98 -3.85
CA GLY A 30 5.73 -0.76 -4.21
C GLY A 30 5.45 0.44 -3.32
N ARG A 31 5.28 1.61 -3.94
CA ARG A 31 5.20 2.92 -3.26
C ARG A 31 3.84 3.59 -3.51
N PRO A 32 3.40 4.51 -2.62
CA PRO A 32 2.13 5.22 -2.80
C PRO A 32 2.08 5.97 -4.14
N ILE A 33 0.91 5.90 -4.78
CA ILE A 33 0.55 6.82 -5.87
C ILE A 33 0.37 8.23 -5.27
N ASP A 34 0.61 9.27 -6.06
CA ASP A 34 0.50 10.67 -5.64
C ASP A 34 -0.79 10.97 -4.87
N ASN A 35 -0.67 11.78 -3.81
CA ASN A 35 -1.76 12.19 -2.91
C ASN A 35 -2.40 11.06 -2.08
N LEU A 36 -1.88 9.84 -2.18
CA LEU A 36 -2.23 8.73 -1.28
C LEU A 36 -1.13 8.54 -0.23
N LYS A 37 -1.51 7.95 0.90
CA LYS A 37 -0.63 7.67 2.03
C LYS A 37 -0.71 6.20 2.38
N ILE A 38 0.45 5.63 2.68
CA ILE A 38 0.62 4.28 3.18
C ILE A 38 1.27 4.37 4.55
N HIS A 39 0.66 3.71 5.53
CA HIS A 39 1.17 3.58 6.88
C HIS A 39 1.27 2.10 7.22
N ILE A 40 2.43 1.68 7.73
CA ILE A 40 2.63 0.34 8.29
C ILE A 40 2.67 0.52 9.79
N LEU A 41 1.63 0.06 10.48
CA LEU A 41 1.41 0.34 11.90
C LEU A 41 1.42 -0.96 12.72
N ASP A 42 1.95 -0.89 13.92
CA ASP A 42 1.84 -1.94 14.93
C ASP A 42 0.48 -1.90 15.65
N ASP A 43 0.26 -2.83 16.58
CA ASP A 43 -0.97 -2.95 17.38
C ASP A 43 -1.25 -1.69 18.23
N GLY A 44 -0.23 -0.85 18.47
CA GLY A 44 -0.34 0.42 19.17
C GLY A 44 -0.69 1.60 18.26
N LEU A 45 -0.94 1.35 16.96
CA LEU A 45 -1.13 2.36 15.91
C LEU A 45 0.09 3.29 15.73
N LEU A 46 1.29 2.79 16.04
CA LEU A 46 2.55 3.50 15.85
C LEU A 46 3.28 2.98 14.61
N PRO A 47 4.13 3.80 13.95
CA PRO A 47 4.92 3.34 12.82
C PRO A 47 5.78 2.12 13.19
N ALA A 48 5.58 1.02 12.47
CA ALA A 48 6.33 -0.20 12.70
C ALA A 48 7.80 -0.04 12.31
N ALA A 49 8.67 -0.80 12.98
CA ALA A 49 10.08 -0.87 12.61
C ALA A 49 10.28 -1.48 11.21
N GLN A 50 11.29 -1.02 10.50
CA GLN A 50 11.58 -1.50 9.14
C GLN A 50 11.81 -3.02 9.12
N GLY A 51 11.14 -3.71 8.19
CA GLY A 51 11.25 -5.16 8.01
C GLY A 51 10.40 -6.00 8.97
N VAL A 52 9.69 -5.37 9.91
CA VAL A 52 8.74 -6.06 10.79
C VAL A 52 7.37 -6.12 10.11
N ALA A 53 6.74 -7.29 10.14
CA ALA A 53 5.38 -7.45 9.65
C ALA A 53 4.40 -6.70 10.57
N ALA A 54 3.51 -5.91 9.97
CA ALA A 54 2.53 -5.09 10.68
C ALA A 54 1.33 -4.82 9.76
N GLU A 55 0.31 -4.15 10.27
CA GLU A 55 -0.89 -3.85 9.52
C GLU A 55 -0.71 -2.67 8.56
N LEU A 56 -1.31 -2.78 7.38
CA LEU A 56 -1.28 -1.78 6.32
C LEU A 56 -2.52 -0.87 6.42
N TYR A 57 -2.29 0.43 6.57
CA TYR A 57 -3.31 1.47 6.63
C TYR A 57 -3.17 2.44 5.46
N LEU A 58 -4.31 2.87 4.91
CA LEU A 58 -4.41 3.73 3.74
C LEU A 58 -4.97 5.10 4.13
N GLY A 59 -4.49 6.15 3.47
CA GLY A 59 -4.98 7.52 3.66
C GLY A 59 -4.90 8.34 2.38
N GLY A 60 -5.54 9.52 2.40
CA GLY A 60 -5.49 10.47 1.28
C GLY A 60 -6.76 10.52 0.46
N VAL A 61 -6.65 11.06 -0.76
CA VAL A 61 -7.80 11.48 -1.57
C VAL A 61 -8.59 10.33 -2.22
N GLY A 62 -8.04 9.12 -2.25
CA GLY A 62 -8.66 7.94 -2.88
C GLY A 62 -9.61 7.15 -1.98
N LEU A 63 -9.75 7.51 -0.70
CA LEU A 63 -10.61 6.77 0.23
C LEU A 63 -12.10 6.88 -0.16
N ALA A 64 -12.80 5.75 -0.11
CA ALA A 64 -14.24 5.69 -0.24
C ALA A 64 -14.92 6.47 0.91
N ARG A 65 -16.17 6.88 0.68
CA ARG A 65 -16.98 7.55 1.71
C ARG A 65 -17.41 6.64 2.87
N GLY A 66 -17.18 5.33 2.73
CA GLY A 66 -17.63 4.29 3.64
C GLY A 66 -18.62 3.33 2.97
N TYR A 67 -19.13 2.39 3.76
CA TYR A 67 -20.19 1.47 3.35
C TYR A 67 -21.56 2.10 3.57
N HIS A 68 -22.54 1.71 2.74
CA HIS A 68 -23.93 2.15 2.83
C HIS A 68 -24.79 1.20 3.66
#